data_AF-A0A7I8MVU3-F1
#
_entry.id   AF-A0A7I8MVU3-F1
#
_cell.length_a   1.000
_cell.length_b   1.000
_cell.length_c   1.000
_cell.angle_alpha   90.00
_cell.angle_beta   90.00
_cell.angle_gamma   90.00
#
_symmetry.space_group_name_H-M   'P 1'
#
loop_
_entity.id
_entity.type
_entity.pdbx_description
1 polymer ?
#
loop_
_entity_poly.entity_id
_entity_poly.type
_entity_poly.pdbx_seq_one_letter_code
_entity_poly.pdbx_strand_id
1 'polypeptide(L)' 'RSERELMDTIPERLDWLWFLGYDLDDDIPDHSVLSKARARWGTNAFQ' A
#
# COMPACT_ATOMS: atom_id res chain seq x y z
N ARG A 1 -11.75 2.56 -4.94
CA ARG A 1 -10.59 2.11 -5.75
C ARG A 1 -10.41 0.61 -5.57
N SER A 2 -10.17 -0.09 -6.67
CA SER A 2 -9.76 -1.51 -6.64
C SER A 2 -8.34 -1.64 -6.09
N GLU A 3 -7.94 -2.83 -5.65
CA GLU A 3 -6.55 -3.07 -5.19
C GLU A 3 -5.51 -2.83 -6.28
N ARG A 4 -5.83 -3.14 -7.55
CA ARG A 4 -4.93 -2.85 -8.67
C ARG A 4 -4.71 -1.36 -8.84
N GLU A 5 -5.78 -0.57 -8.82
CA GLU A 5 -5.68 0.90 -8.90
C GLU A 5 -4.90 1.51 -7.74
N LEU A 6 -4.98 0.90 -6.55
CA LEU A 6 -4.18 1.37 -5.40
C LEU A 6 -2.71 1.02 -5.59
N MET A 7 -2.41 -0.20 -6.05
CA MET A 7 -1.05 -0.67 -6.32
C MET A 7 -0.32 0.18 -7.35
N ASP A 8 -1.01 0.63 -8.40
CA ASP A 8 -0.44 1.53 -9.41
C ASP A 8 -0.02 2.88 -8.80
N THR A 9 -0.62 3.28 -7.68
CA THR A 9 -0.35 4.57 -7.01
C THR A 9 0.55 4.47 -5.78
N ILE A 10 0.92 3.26 -5.33
CA ILE A 10 1.80 3.10 -4.15
C ILE A 10 3.16 3.79 -4.33
N PRO A 11 3.87 3.66 -5.47
CA PRO A 11 5.17 4.33 -5.64
C PRO A 11 5.07 5.85 -5.52
N GLU A 12 3.89 6.41 -5.82
CA GLU A 12 3.61 7.84 -5.78
C GLU A 12 3.13 8.31 -4.39
N ARG A 13 2.86 7.37 -3.48
CA ARG A 13 2.28 7.60 -2.15
C ARG A 13 3.24 7.22 -1.02
N LEU A 14 4.12 8.16 -0.72
CA LEU A 14 5.11 8.06 0.36
C LEU A 14 4.47 7.84 1.74
N ASP A 15 3.26 8.35 1.96
CA ASP A 15 2.49 8.15 3.19
C ASP A 15 2.16 6.68 3.45
N TRP A 16 1.85 5.93 2.39
CA TRP A 16 1.55 4.50 2.49
C TRP A 16 2.80 3.64 2.60
N LEU A 17 3.86 3.99 1.85
CA LEU A 17 5.16 3.34 1.98
C LEU A 17 5.65 3.42 3.43
N TRP A 18 5.65 4.64 4.00
CA TRP A 18 6.02 4.86 5.41
C TRP A 18 5.14 4.08 6.38
N PHE A 19 3.81 4.10 6.20
CA PHE A 19 2.88 3.38 7.08
C PHE A 19 3.09 1.86 7.04
N LEU A 20 3.48 1.33 5.89
CA LEU A 20 3.76 -0.10 5.68
C LEU A 20 5.21 -0.48 6.00
N GLY A 21 6.08 0.50 6.27
CA GLY A 21 7.50 0.29 6.58
C GLY A 21 8.38 0.02 5.36
N TYR A 22 7.98 0.50 4.19
CA TYR A 22 8.79 0.48 2.97
C TYR A 22 9.50 1.82 2.75
N ASP A 23 10.72 1.74 2.24
CA ASP A 23 11.43 2.88 1.68
C ASP A 23 11.14 3.06 0.17
N LEU A 24 11.52 4.20 -0.40
CA LEU A 24 11.33 4.53 -1.82
C LEU A 24 12.07 3.57 -2.77
N ASP A 25 13.17 3.00 -2.28
CA ASP A 25 14.05 2.11 -3.04
C ASP A 25 13.69 0.63 -2.84
N ASP A 26 12.71 0.33 -1.98
CA ASP A 26 12.25 -1.04 -1.76
C ASP A 26 11.40 -1.52 -2.94
N ASP A 27 11.63 -2.75 -3.37
CA ASP A 27 10.74 -3.44 -4.29
C ASP A 27 9.36 -3.59 -3.62
N ILE A 28 8.37 -2.84 -4.12
CA ILE A 28 7.00 -2.91 -3.60
C ILE A 28 6.50 -4.34 -3.78
N PRO A 29 6.18 -5.05 -2.69
CA PRO A 29 5.81 -6.44 -2.78
C PRO A 29 4.44 -6.58 -3.44
N ASP A 30 4.30 -7.75 -4.06
CA ASP A 30 3.09 -8.25 -4.71
C ASP A 30 1.80 -7.97 -3.91
N HIS A 31 0.67 -7.95 -4.62
CA HIS A 31 -0.68 -7.51 -4.21
C HIS A 31 -1.11 -7.89 -2.77
N SER A 32 -0.56 -8.99 -2.24
CA SER A 32 -0.80 -9.55 -0.91
C SER A 32 -0.51 -8.63 0.29
N VAL A 33 0.42 -7.67 0.20
CA VAL A 33 0.76 -6.82 1.35
C VAL A 33 -0.32 -5.79 1.62
N LEU A 34 -0.82 -5.13 0.57
CA LEU A 34 -1.93 -4.19 0.70
C LEU A 34 -3.20 -4.89 1.18
N SER A 35 -3.45 -6.12 0.71
CA SER A 35 -4.58 -6.94 1.17
C SER A 35 -4.51 -7.22 2.67
N LYS A 36 -3.34 -7.65 3.17
CA LYS A 36 -3.12 -7.91 4.60
C LYS A 36 -3.27 -6.64 5.43
N ALA A 37 -2.75 -5.51 4.93
CA ALA A 37 -2.82 -4.24 5.62
C ALA A 37 -4.26 -3.72 5.72
N ARG A 38 -5.03 -3.79 4.64
CA ARG A 38 -6.45 -3.41 4.63
C ARG A 38 -7.31 -4.32 5.51
N ALA A 39 -7.00 -5.62 5.56
CA ALA A 39 -7.66 -6.55 6.46
C ALA A 39 -7.38 -6.24 7.94
N ARG A 40 -6.18 -5.74 8.26
CA ARG A 40 -5.76 -5.44 9.64
C ARG A 40 -6.19 -4.07 10.15
N TRP A 41 -6.06 -3.03 9.32
CA TRP A 41 -6.26 -1.63 9.73
C TRP A 41 -7.50 -0.98 9.10
N GLY A 42 -8.20 -1.70 8.23
CA GLY A 42 -9.34 -1.18 7.49
C GLY A 42 -8.91 -0.35 6.28
N THR A 43 -9.89 -0.05 5.43
CA THR A 43 -9.66 0.62 4.14
C THR A 43 -9.54 2.14 4.26
N ASN A 44 -10.03 2.73 5.34
CA ASN A 44 -10.00 4.17 5.58
C ASN A 44 -8.58 4.71 5.78
N ALA A 45 -7.64 3.87 6.19
CA ALA A 45 -6.22 4.22 6.25
C ALA A 45 -5.58 4.42 4.86
N PHE A 46 -6.27 3.99 3.79
CA PHE A 46 -5.77 3.95 2.41
C PHE A 46 -6.68 4.71 1.43
N GLN A 47 -7.19 5.89 1.82
CA GLN A 47 -7.99 6.76 0.95
C GLN A 47 -7.15 7.79 0.19
#